data_AF-A0A956W1Y3-F1
#
_entry.id   AF-A0A956W1Y3-F1
#
_cell.length_a   1.000
_cell.length_b   1.000
_cell.length_c   1.000
_cell.angle_alpha   90.00
_cell.angle_beta   90.00
_cell.angle_gamma   90.00
#
_symmetry.space_group_name_H-M   'P 1'
#
loop_
_entity.id
_entity.type
_entity.pdbx_description
1 polymer ?
#
loop_
_entity_poly.entity_id
_entity_poly.type
_entity_poly.pdbx_seq_one_letter_code
_entity_poly.pdbx_strand_id
1 'polypeptide(L)'
;MERRKATGPLAGKYALWALVGGCVALLLLACGGDGDDTDELPAHVAAVFDTAGEFQQEILADGLVEPGEYEKAVLAALQCLDQAGIPHGEPVLTSKGARAPKWRFIVGPYPPESESTAEECQTTYLNAVAAVWSAQEAPSEEELQAVRDEAVRCARERGIEATDYETMIAQIDAMPEGEADAVSECIRAAFTGELED
;
A
#
# COMPACT_ATOMS: atom_id res chain seq x y z
N MET A 1 -18.92 7.02 -47.22
CA MET A 1 -20.32 7.43 -47.33
C MET A 1 -21.16 6.17 -47.28
N GLU A 2 -21.51 5.67 -46.08
CA GLU A 2 -22.54 4.65 -45.93
C GLU A 2 -22.97 4.61 -44.46
N ARG A 3 -24.23 5.01 -44.24
CA ARG A 3 -24.88 5.09 -42.94
C ARG A 3 -25.51 3.73 -42.64
N ARG A 4 -25.25 3.16 -41.47
CA ARG A 4 -26.17 2.17 -40.87
C ARG A 4 -26.63 2.69 -39.52
N LYS A 5 -27.90 3.12 -39.50
CA LYS A 5 -28.71 3.32 -38.30
C LYS A 5 -29.30 1.97 -37.92
N ALA A 6 -29.22 1.60 -36.65
CA ALA A 6 -30.10 0.60 -36.05
C ALA A 6 -30.50 1.10 -34.66
N THR A 7 -31.66 1.75 -34.61
CA THR A 7 -32.41 2.09 -33.40
C THR A 7 -33.30 0.90 -33.05
N GLY A 8 -33.15 0.34 -31.85
CA GLY A 8 -34.10 -0.60 -31.26
C GLY A 8 -34.49 -0.12 -29.86
N PRO A 9 -35.77 0.17 -29.59
CA PRO A 9 -36.25 0.46 -28.24
C PRO A 9 -36.76 -0.84 -27.61
N LEU A 10 -36.25 -1.20 -26.44
CA LEU A 10 -36.92 -2.17 -25.56
C LEU A 10 -37.36 -1.46 -24.30
N ALA A 11 -38.53 -0.86 -24.40
CA ALA A 11 -39.36 -0.48 -23.28
C ALA A 11 -39.90 -1.75 -22.60
N GLY A 12 -39.24 -2.19 -21.54
CA GLY A 12 -39.71 -3.24 -20.64
C GLY A 12 -40.36 -2.64 -19.40
N LYS A 13 -41.67 -2.43 -19.46
CA LYS A 13 -42.54 -2.05 -18.34
C LYS A 13 -42.92 -3.30 -17.54
N TYR A 14 -42.43 -3.51 -16.31
CA TYR A 14 -43.08 -4.39 -15.33
C TYR A 14 -42.81 -3.90 -13.91
N ALA A 15 -43.84 -3.32 -13.27
CA ALA A 15 -44.54 -3.90 -12.09
C ALA A 15 -43.76 -3.65 -10.78
N LEU A 16 -43.95 -2.53 -10.09
CA LEU A 16 -45.09 -2.27 -9.19
C LEU A 16 -45.53 -3.54 -8.43
N TRP A 17 -44.78 -3.88 -7.38
CA TRP A 17 -45.28 -4.77 -6.33
C TRP A 17 -45.52 -3.97 -5.06
N ALA A 18 -46.79 -4.00 -4.68
CA ALA A 18 -47.36 -3.36 -3.52
C ALA A 18 -46.96 -4.07 -2.23
N LEU A 19 -46.70 -3.24 -1.21
CA LEU A 19 -47.27 -3.34 0.14
C LEU A 19 -47.82 -4.71 0.54
N VAL A 20 -47.03 -5.47 1.30
CA VAL A 20 -47.57 -6.34 2.35
C VAL A 20 -46.94 -5.90 3.66
N GLY A 21 -47.70 -5.11 4.40
CA GLY A 21 -47.41 -4.78 5.79
C GLY A 21 -47.55 -6.02 6.65
N GLY A 22 -46.45 -6.36 7.34
CA GLY A 22 -46.43 -7.33 8.43
C GLY A 22 -45.94 -6.63 9.69
N CYS A 23 -46.87 -6.21 10.55
CA CYS A 23 -46.59 -5.90 11.94
C CYS A 23 -46.09 -7.17 12.64
N VAL A 24 -44.78 -7.26 12.90
CA VAL A 24 -44.24 -8.16 13.92
C VAL A 24 -43.70 -7.29 15.06
N ALA A 25 -44.46 -7.31 16.14
CA ALA A 25 -44.15 -6.64 17.38
C ALA A 25 -43.10 -7.43 18.18
N LEU A 26 -42.16 -6.68 18.76
CA LEU A 26 -41.55 -6.87 20.08
C LEU A 26 -40.89 -8.22 20.39
N LEU A 27 -39.57 -8.27 20.14
CA LEU A 27 -38.62 -8.82 21.10
C LEU A 27 -37.48 -7.81 21.29
N LEU A 28 -37.66 -6.90 22.26
CA LEU A 28 -36.57 -6.16 22.88
C LEU A 28 -35.78 -7.13 23.75
N LEU A 29 -34.91 -7.91 23.13
CA LEU A 29 -33.81 -8.58 23.83
C LEU A 29 -32.67 -7.57 23.93
N ALA A 30 -32.61 -6.94 25.09
CA ALA A 30 -31.44 -6.22 25.57
C ALA A 30 -30.25 -7.19 25.65
N CYS A 31 -29.41 -7.18 24.63
CA CYS A 31 -27.99 -7.47 24.82
C CYS A 31 -27.35 -6.16 25.27
N GLY A 32 -27.43 -5.89 26.58
CA GLY A 32 -26.45 -5.05 27.26
C GLY A 32 -25.11 -5.78 27.21
N GLY A 33 -24.38 -5.59 26.12
CA GLY A 33 -22.94 -5.69 26.13
C GLY A 33 -22.43 -4.31 26.51
N ASP A 34 -22.06 -4.12 27.77
CA ASP A 34 -21.04 -3.15 28.17
C ASP A 34 -19.73 -3.57 27.47
N GLY A 35 -19.68 -3.34 26.15
CA GLY A 35 -18.44 -3.24 25.42
C GLY A 35 -18.03 -1.79 25.53
N ASP A 36 -17.24 -1.50 26.55
CA ASP A 36 -16.33 -0.34 26.59
C ASP A 36 -15.22 -0.55 25.54
N ASP A 37 -15.60 -0.96 24.33
CA ASP A 37 -14.79 -0.81 23.12
C ASP A 37 -14.96 0.65 22.75
N THR A 38 -14.23 1.52 23.45
CA THR A 38 -13.94 2.83 22.89
C THR A 38 -13.42 2.58 21.48
N ASP A 39 -14.03 3.24 20.49
CA ASP A 39 -13.59 3.30 19.09
C ASP A 39 -12.19 3.96 19.03
N GLU A 40 -11.20 3.33 19.67
CA GLU A 40 -9.84 3.78 19.74
C GLU A 40 -9.13 3.20 18.52
N LEU A 41 -8.68 4.11 17.65
CA LEU A 41 -7.92 3.74 16.48
C LEU A 41 -6.68 2.93 16.89
N PRO A 42 -6.27 1.92 16.09
CA PRO A 42 -5.02 1.22 16.33
C PRO A 42 -3.85 2.21 16.48
N ALA A 43 -2.90 1.94 17.39
CA ALA A 43 -1.82 2.87 17.73
C ALA A 43 -1.04 3.39 16.50
N HIS A 44 -0.85 2.56 15.47
CA HIS A 44 -0.15 2.94 14.24
C HIS A 44 -0.97 3.92 13.37
N VAL A 45 -2.30 3.90 13.48
CA VAL A 45 -3.21 4.85 12.82
C VAL A 45 -3.32 6.13 13.65
N ALA A 46 -3.54 6.01 14.96
CA ALA A 46 -3.63 7.14 15.89
C ALA A 46 -2.39 8.06 15.81
N ALA A 47 -1.21 7.48 15.59
CA ALA A 47 0.04 8.23 15.45
C ALA A 47 0.08 9.21 14.26
N VAL A 48 -0.74 9.00 13.23
CA VAL A 48 -0.76 9.85 12.02
C VAL A 48 -2.11 10.55 11.80
N PHE A 49 -3.20 10.03 12.38
CA PHE A 49 -4.56 10.47 12.14
C PHE A 49 -4.77 11.97 12.39
N ASP A 50 -4.26 12.50 13.50
CA ASP A 50 -4.42 13.91 13.89
C ASP A 50 -3.67 14.88 12.97
N THR A 51 -2.64 14.39 12.28
CA THR A 51 -1.84 15.18 11.33
C THR A 51 -2.28 15.01 9.87
N ALA A 52 -3.17 14.06 9.62
CA ALA A 52 -3.67 13.77 8.29
C ALA A 52 -4.72 14.82 7.87
N GLY A 53 -4.77 15.14 6.58
CA GLY A 53 -5.84 15.98 6.01
C GLY A 53 -7.18 15.23 5.95
N GLU A 54 -8.29 15.96 5.77
CA GLU A 54 -9.65 15.40 5.77
C GLU A 54 -9.82 14.18 4.85
N PHE A 55 -9.25 14.24 3.63
CA PHE A 55 -9.29 13.13 2.67
C PHE A 55 -8.68 11.84 3.23
N GLN A 56 -7.56 11.94 3.93
CA GLN A 56 -6.86 10.79 4.49
C GLN A 56 -7.54 10.33 5.79
N GLN A 57 -8.06 11.26 6.60
CA GLN A 57 -8.83 10.90 7.79
C GLN A 57 -10.10 10.09 7.45
N GLU A 58 -10.75 10.37 6.33
CA GLU A 58 -11.89 9.56 5.85
C GLU A 58 -11.48 8.11 5.59
N ILE A 59 -10.33 7.89 4.93
CA ILE A 59 -9.78 6.56 4.67
C ILE A 59 -9.36 5.86 5.96
N LEU A 60 -8.75 6.60 6.90
CA LEU A 60 -8.19 6.02 8.13
C LEU A 60 -9.22 5.84 9.25
N ALA A 61 -10.49 6.19 9.03
CA ALA A 61 -11.50 6.32 10.07
C ALA A 61 -11.84 4.98 10.76
N ASP A 62 -11.71 3.87 10.06
CA ASP A 62 -11.97 2.53 10.61
C ASP A 62 -10.70 1.80 11.10
N GLY A 63 -9.54 2.48 11.00
CA GLY A 63 -8.25 1.94 11.42
C GLY A 63 -7.64 0.92 10.46
N LEU A 64 -8.26 0.65 9.32
CA LEU A 64 -7.75 -0.24 8.27
C LEU A 64 -7.54 0.56 6.98
N VAL A 65 -6.59 0.15 6.13
CA VAL A 65 -6.50 0.70 4.78
C VAL A 65 -6.73 -0.46 3.82
N GLU A 66 -7.83 -0.43 3.09
CA GLU A 66 -8.08 -1.44 2.06
C GLU A 66 -7.24 -1.16 0.80
N PRO A 67 -6.94 -2.19 -0.02
CA PRO A 67 -6.16 -2.01 -1.25
C PRO A 67 -6.73 -0.93 -2.19
N GLY A 68 -8.05 -0.86 -2.31
CA GLY A 68 -8.73 0.15 -3.14
C GLY A 68 -8.63 1.57 -2.59
N GLU A 69 -8.53 1.72 -1.27
CA GLU A 69 -8.36 3.01 -0.61
C GLU A 69 -6.93 3.52 -0.75
N TYR A 70 -5.95 2.61 -0.62
CA TYR A 70 -4.56 2.93 -0.92
C TYR A 70 -4.37 3.31 -2.39
N GLU A 71 -4.97 2.58 -3.33
CA GLU A 71 -4.99 2.96 -4.75
C GLU A 71 -5.65 4.33 -4.97
N LYS A 72 -6.80 4.58 -4.34
CA LYS A 72 -7.51 5.88 -4.40
C LYS A 72 -6.59 7.03 -3.93
N ALA A 73 -5.86 6.85 -2.83
CA ALA A 73 -4.92 7.84 -2.31
C ALA A 73 -3.77 8.13 -3.30
N VAL A 74 -3.22 7.08 -3.93
CA VAL A 74 -2.17 7.22 -4.96
C VAL A 74 -2.70 7.99 -6.16
N LEU A 75 -3.86 7.60 -6.70
CA LEU A 75 -4.46 8.26 -7.86
C LEU A 75 -4.82 9.72 -7.58
N ALA A 76 -5.25 10.05 -6.35
CA ALA A 76 -5.51 11.43 -5.94
C ALA A 76 -4.22 12.27 -5.91
N ALA A 77 -3.12 11.72 -5.39
CA ALA A 77 -1.82 12.38 -5.40
C ALA A 77 -1.33 12.63 -6.85
N LEU A 78 -1.45 11.65 -7.74
CA LEU A 78 -1.10 11.80 -9.16
C LEU A 78 -1.96 12.85 -9.85
N GLN A 79 -3.27 12.84 -9.60
CA GLN A 79 -4.18 13.84 -10.15
C GLN A 79 -3.81 15.26 -9.69
N CYS A 80 -3.33 15.44 -8.45
CA CYS A 80 -2.80 16.71 -7.97
C CYS A 80 -1.55 17.15 -8.74
N LEU A 81 -0.61 16.23 -8.99
CA LEU A 81 0.59 16.50 -9.79
C LEU A 81 0.22 16.91 -11.23
N ASP A 82 -0.72 16.21 -11.86
CA ASP A 82 -1.25 16.54 -13.19
C ASP A 82 -1.84 17.97 -13.23
N GLN A 83 -2.63 18.33 -12.22
CA GLN A 83 -3.22 19.67 -12.12
C GLN A 83 -2.17 20.77 -11.90
N ALA A 84 -1.07 20.45 -11.22
CA ALA A 84 0.07 21.34 -11.03
C ALA A 84 0.99 21.40 -12.26
N GLY A 85 0.76 20.58 -13.29
CA GLY A 85 1.63 20.47 -14.46
C GLY A 85 2.98 19.81 -14.15
N ILE A 86 3.05 19.02 -13.08
CA ILE A 86 4.25 18.29 -12.67
C ILE A 86 4.23 16.92 -13.35
N PRO A 87 5.20 16.59 -14.23
CA PRO A 87 5.22 15.32 -14.91
C PRO A 87 5.43 14.17 -13.91
N HIS A 88 4.81 13.03 -14.17
CA HIS A 88 5.05 11.80 -13.41
C HIS A 88 4.96 10.57 -14.33
N GLY A 89 5.57 9.47 -13.90
CA GLY A 89 5.41 8.16 -14.53
C GLY A 89 4.06 7.52 -14.20
N GLU A 90 3.68 6.49 -14.97
CA GLU A 90 2.53 5.66 -14.64
C GLU A 90 2.77 4.94 -13.30
N PRO A 91 1.76 4.87 -12.41
CA PRO A 91 1.88 4.10 -11.18
C PRO A 91 1.98 2.61 -11.52
N VAL A 92 2.94 1.94 -10.90
CA VAL A 92 3.13 0.49 -11.00
C VAL A 92 2.91 -0.12 -9.63
N LEU A 93 2.00 -1.09 -9.57
CA LEU A 93 1.83 -1.91 -8.38
C LEU A 93 2.96 -2.92 -8.34
N THR A 94 3.86 -2.78 -7.37
CA THR A 94 4.95 -3.73 -7.14
C THR A 94 4.64 -4.59 -5.94
N SER A 95 4.59 -5.90 -6.15
CA SER A 95 4.74 -6.89 -5.08
C SER A 95 6.18 -7.38 -4.96
N LYS A 96 7.12 -6.79 -5.72
CA LYS A 96 8.54 -7.16 -5.68
C LYS A 96 9.13 -6.73 -4.34
N GLY A 97 9.28 -7.70 -3.47
CA GLY A 97 10.05 -7.67 -2.24
C GLY A 97 9.50 -7.03 -0.99
N ALA A 98 8.33 -6.44 -1.10
CA ALA A 98 7.46 -6.30 0.06
C ALA A 98 6.44 -7.44 -0.07
N ARG A 99 6.24 -8.22 1.00
CA ARG A 99 5.20 -9.26 1.03
C ARG A 99 3.80 -8.70 0.74
N ALA A 100 3.65 -7.38 0.75
CA ALA A 100 2.48 -6.66 0.30
C ALA A 100 2.70 -5.79 -0.94
N PRO A 101 1.69 -5.70 -1.82
CA PRO A 101 1.69 -4.78 -2.94
C PRO A 101 1.87 -3.32 -2.49
N LYS A 102 2.80 -2.60 -3.10
CA LYS A 102 2.97 -1.16 -2.94
C LYS A 102 2.90 -0.46 -4.28
N TRP A 103 2.17 0.64 -4.35
CA TRP A 103 2.19 1.50 -5.52
C TRP A 103 3.49 2.30 -5.55
N ARG A 104 4.15 2.31 -6.70
CA ARG A 104 5.32 3.16 -6.95
C ARG A 104 5.08 3.97 -8.20
N PHE A 105 5.43 5.25 -8.13
CA PHE A 105 5.48 6.14 -9.27
C PHE A 105 6.71 7.03 -9.13
N ILE A 106 7.21 7.53 -10.25
CA ILE A 106 8.35 8.43 -10.30
C ILE A 106 7.80 9.81 -10.60
N VAL A 107 8.09 10.78 -9.74
CA VAL A 107 7.87 12.19 -10.10
C VAL A 107 8.96 12.57 -11.09
N GLY A 108 8.55 13.04 -12.26
CA GLY A 108 9.44 13.46 -13.34
C GLY A 108 10.21 14.74 -12.98
N PRO A 109 11.08 15.23 -13.87
CA PRO A 109 11.80 16.46 -13.63
C PRO A 109 10.84 17.66 -13.55
N TYR A 110 10.96 18.46 -12.50
CA TYR A 110 10.24 19.72 -12.31
C TYR A 110 11.19 20.84 -11.84
N PRO A 111 10.85 22.11 -12.06
CA PRO A 111 11.62 23.24 -11.53
C PRO A 111 11.67 23.23 -10.00
N PRO A 112 12.77 23.68 -9.34
CA PRO A 112 12.86 23.67 -7.87
C PRO A 112 11.71 24.38 -7.16
N GLU A 113 11.13 25.42 -7.76
CA GLU A 113 9.96 26.12 -7.22
C GLU A 113 8.69 25.26 -7.13
N SER A 114 8.64 24.11 -7.82
CA SER A 114 7.52 23.16 -7.78
C SER A 114 7.70 22.06 -6.72
N GLU A 115 8.84 22.01 -6.03
CA GLU A 115 9.15 20.98 -5.02
C GLU A 115 8.11 20.97 -3.90
N SER A 116 7.80 22.13 -3.33
CA SER A 116 6.78 22.25 -2.28
C SER A 116 5.40 21.79 -2.75
N THR A 117 5.05 22.01 -4.03
CA THR A 117 3.78 21.56 -4.58
C THR A 117 3.74 20.04 -4.76
N ALA A 118 4.85 19.42 -5.21
CA ALA A 118 4.94 17.97 -5.29
C ALA A 118 4.84 17.30 -3.92
N GLU A 119 5.50 17.88 -2.91
CA GLU A 119 5.41 17.45 -1.51
C GLU A 119 3.99 17.65 -0.93
N GLU A 120 3.34 18.78 -1.24
CA GLU A 120 1.98 19.07 -0.80
C GLU A 120 0.97 18.09 -1.40
N CYS A 121 1.11 17.71 -2.68
CA CYS A 121 0.27 16.69 -3.31
C CYS A 121 0.37 15.34 -2.57
N GLN A 122 1.59 14.91 -2.22
CA GLN A 122 1.79 13.67 -1.47
C GLN A 122 1.31 13.78 -0.02
N THR A 123 1.58 14.91 0.65
CA THR A 123 1.20 15.14 2.03
C THR A 123 -0.31 15.21 2.19
N THR A 124 -1.00 15.82 1.22
CA THR A 124 -2.46 15.97 1.24
C THR A 124 -3.19 14.65 0.99
N TYR A 125 -2.68 13.82 0.08
CA TYR A 125 -3.46 12.70 -0.44
C TYR A 125 -2.93 11.31 -0.07
N LEU A 126 -1.63 11.15 0.21
CA LEU A 126 -0.99 9.83 0.22
C LEU A 126 -0.20 9.50 1.49
N ASN A 127 0.55 10.44 2.07
CA ASN A 127 1.59 10.11 3.05
C ASN A 127 1.09 9.36 4.28
N ALA A 128 -0.02 9.77 4.90
CA ALA A 128 -0.57 9.10 6.08
C ALA A 128 -1.14 7.72 5.72
N VAL A 129 -1.88 7.62 4.59
CA VAL A 129 -2.43 6.35 4.09
C VAL A 129 -1.30 5.36 3.77
N ALA A 130 -0.24 5.81 3.10
CA ALA A 130 0.92 5.00 2.76
C ALA A 130 1.71 4.53 4.00
N ALA A 131 1.78 5.36 5.04
CA ALA A 131 2.39 5.01 6.32
C ALA A 131 1.61 3.91 7.04
N VAL A 132 0.28 4.06 7.14
CA VAL A 132 -0.60 3.05 7.75
C VAL A 132 -0.59 1.75 6.95
N TRP A 133 -0.75 1.82 5.63
CA TRP A 133 -0.62 0.66 4.75
C TRP A 133 0.71 -0.06 4.97
N SER A 134 1.84 0.68 5.00
CA SER A 134 3.15 0.08 5.23
C SER A 134 3.31 -0.57 6.61
N ALA A 135 2.61 -0.07 7.63
CA ALA A 135 2.64 -0.65 8.97
C ALA A 135 1.77 -1.91 9.06
N GLN A 136 0.58 -1.90 8.45
CA GLN A 136 -0.33 -3.05 8.37
C GLN A 136 0.32 -4.21 7.62
N GLU A 137 1.01 -3.88 6.55
CA GLU A 137 1.65 -4.81 5.65
C GLU A 137 3.13 -5.08 5.97
N ALA A 138 3.59 -4.64 7.15
CA ALA A 138 4.94 -4.91 7.61
C ALA A 138 5.11 -6.42 7.84
N PRO A 139 6.20 -7.05 7.33
CA PRO A 139 6.46 -8.45 7.62
C PRO A 139 6.62 -8.66 9.12
N SER A 140 6.13 -9.80 9.63
CA SER A 140 6.38 -10.19 11.01
C SER A 140 7.87 -10.51 11.25
N GLU A 141 8.31 -10.55 12.51
CA GLU A 141 9.70 -10.88 12.82
C GLU A 141 10.11 -12.27 12.32
N GLU A 142 9.20 -13.25 12.33
CA GLU A 142 9.45 -14.58 11.76
C GLU A 142 9.69 -14.51 10.25
N GLU A 143 8.92 -13.67 9.56
CA GLU A 143 9.05 -13.46 8.14
C GLU A 143 10.34 -12.73 7.77
N LEU A 144 10.74 -11.73 8.58
CA LEU A 144 12.03 -11.06 8.46
C LEU A 144 13.18 -12.01 8.71
N GLN A 145 13.09 -12.87 9.73
CA GLN A 145 14.10 -13.86 10.03
C GLN A 145 14.27 -14.85 8.86
N ALA A 146 13.17 -15.32 8.27
CA ALA A 146 13.22 -16.20 7.10
C ALA A 146 13.94 -15.52 5.91
N VAL A 147 13.74 -14.22 5.69
CA VAL A 147 14.45 -13.46 4.66
C VAL A 147 15.95 -13.33 4.98
N ARG A 148 16.29 -13.07 6.25
CA ARG A 148 17.69 -13.00 6.70
C ARG A 148 18.42 -14.33 6.52
N ASP A 149 17.77 -15.44 6.89
CA ASP A 149 18.30 -16.79 6.74
C ASP A 149 18.52 -17.16 5.27
N GLU A 150 17.59 -16.75 4.40
CA GLU A 150 17.69 -16.91 2.94
C GLU A 150 18.91 -16.17 2.37
N ALA A 151 19.12 -14.90 2.77
CA ALA A 151 20.25 -14.11 2.32
C ALA A 151 21.59 -14.73 2.76
N VAL A 152 21.68 -15.21 4.01
CA VAL A 152 22.87 -15.92 4.52
C VAL A 152 23.12 -17.22 3.77
N ARG A 153 22.06 -18.00 3.50
CA ARG A 153 22.18 -19.24 2.71
C ARG A 153 22.73 -18.93 1.31
N CYS A 154 22.16 -17.94 0.64
CA CYS A 154 22.60 -17.47 -0.67
C CYS A 154 24.09 -17.06 -0.70
N ALA A 155 24.55 -16.33 0.32
CA ALA A 155 25.96 -15.93 0.43
C ALA A 155 26.89 -17.15 0.61
N ARG A 156 26.50 -18.10 1.47
CA ARG A 156 27.25 -19.35 1.67
C ARG A 156 27.36 -20.19 0.39
N GLU A 157 26.28 -20.26 -0.39
CA GLU A 157 26.28 -20.97 -1.68
C GLU A 157 27.26 -20.33 -2.69
N ARG A 158 27.54 -19.04 -2.55
CA ARG A 158 28.55 -18.30 -3.33
C ARG A 158 29.96 -18.37 -2.73
N GLY A 159 30.17 -19.15 -1.68
CA GLY A 159 31.48 -19.33 -1.03
C GLY A 159 31.85 -18.22 -0.05
N ILE A 160 30.90 -17.36 0.34
CA ILE A 160 31.12 -16.28 1.29
C ILE A 160 30.85 -16.81 2.71
N GLU A 161 31.83 -16.67 3.58
CA GLU A 161 31.73 -17.09 4.99
C GLU A 161 30.81 -16.13 5.77
N ALA A 162 29.59 -16.56 6.04
CA ALA A 162 28.61 -15.82 6.83
C ALA A 162 28.03 -16.73 7.92
N THR A 163 28.16 -16.35 9.20
CA THR A 163 27.55 -17.11 10.32
C THR A 163 26.08 -16.78 10.51
N ASP A 164 25.73 -15.50 10.40
CA ASP A 164 24.40 -14.94 10.54
C ASP A 164 24.32 -13.64 9.71
N TYR A 165 23.12 -13.08 9.61
CA TYR A 165 22.85 -11.92 8.77
C TYR A 165 23.57 -10.68 9.31
N GLU A 166 23.55 -10.46 10.62
CA GLU A 166 24.15 -9.30 11.28
C GLU A 166 25.66 -9.26 11.07
N THR A 167 26.33 -10.40 11.22
CA THR A 167 27.77 -10.55 10.98
C THR A 167 28.09 -10.34 9.51
N MET A 168 27.28 -10.89 8.61
CA MET A 168 27.43 -10.70 7.16
C MET A 168 27.36 -9.22 6.79
N ILE A 169 26.32 -8.50 7.25
CA ILE A 169 26.17 -7.06 6.99
C ILE A 169 27.33 -6.25 7.60
N ALA A 170 27.73 -6.56 8.84
CA ALA A 170 28.80 -5.84 9.52
C ALA A 170 30.17 -5.97 8.83
N GLN A 171 30.34 -6.98 7.97
CA GLN A 171 31.59 -7.25 7.27
C GLN A 171 31.61 -6.75 5.83
N ILE A 172 30.48 -6.32 5.25
CA ILE A 172 30.37 -5.91 3.84
C ILE A 172 31.47 -4.92 3.43
N ASP A 173 31.71 -3.88 4.24
CA ASP A 173 32.68 -2.83 3.92
C ASP A 173 34.15 -3.33 3.93
N ALA A 174 34.42 -4.48 4.55
CA ALA A 174 35.74 -5.10 4.63
C ALA A 174 35.91 -6.25 3.62
N MET A 175 34.84 -6.66 2.93
CA MET A 175 34.88 -7.71 1.91
C MET A 175 35.59 -7.22 0.63
N PRO A 176 36.20 -8.12 -0.15
CA PRO A 176 36.55 -7.83 -1.54
C PRO A 176 35.32 -7.33 -2.31
N GLU A 177 35.51 -6.38 -3.23
CA GLU A 177 34.41 -5.74 -3.99
C GLU A 177 33.42 -6.75 -4.59
N GLY A 178 33.93 -7.82 -5.24
CA GLY A 178 33.06 -8.86 -5.82
C GLY A 178 32.29 -9.71 -4.81
N GLU A 179 32.79 -9.85 -3.58
CA GLU A 179 32.05 -10.52 -2.50
C GLU A 179 30.98 -9.60 -1.91
N ALA A 180 31.28 -8.31 -1.72
CA ALA A 180 30.33 -7.31 -1.26
C ALA A 180 29.14 -7.16 -2.23
N ASP A 181 29.41 -7.16 -3.55
CA ASP A 181 28.39 -7.15 -4.59
C ASP A 181 27.52 -8.41 -4.53
N ALA A 182 28.14 -9.59 -4.41
CA ALA A 182 27.43 -10.86 -4.27
C ALA A 182 26.55 -10.94 -3.01
N VAL A 183 27.00 -10.40 -1.87
CA VAL A 183 26.17 -10.28 -0.66
C VAL A 183 24.99 -9.34 -0.91
N SER A 184 25.23 -8.19 -1.54
CA SER A 184 24.19 -7.21 -1.85
C SER A 184 23.11 -7.79 -2.78
N GLU A 185 23.51 -8.57 -3.78
CA GLU A 185 22.61 -9.34 -4.63
C GLU A 185 21.82 -10.38 -3.85
N CYS A 186 22.46 -11.14 -2.95
CA CYS A 186 21.78 -12.12 -2.12
C CYS A 186 20.74 -11.50 -1.19
N ILE A 187 21.04 -10.37 -0.56
CA ILE A 187 20.08 -9.62 0.26
C ILE A 187 18.93 -9.15 -0.62
N ARG A 188 19.24 -8.47 -1.73
CA ARG A 188 18.21 -7.99 -2.66
C ARG A 188 17.31 -9.12 -3.12
N ALA A 189 17.86 -10.27 -3.50
CA ALA A 189 17.10 -11.42 -3.96
C ALA A 189 16.25 -12.04 -2.84
N ALA A 190 16.79 -12.16 -1.63
CA ALA A 190 16.03 -12.66 -0.48
C ALA A 190 14.85 -11.76 -0.14
N PHE A 191 15.03 -10.44 -0.22
CA PHE A 191 13.95 -9.49 -0.01
C PHE A 191 12.97 -9.50 -1.18
N THR A 192 13.45 -9.50 -2.44
CA THR A 192 12.62 -9.33 -3.65
C THR A 192 11.99 -10.60 -4.21
N GLY A 193 12.51 -11.77 -3.84
CA GLY A 193 12.18 -13.04 -4.48
C GLY A 193 12.80 -13.21 -5.87
N GLU A 194 13.68 -12.31 -6.32
CA GLU A 194 14.31 -12.34 -7.64
C GLU A 194 15.84 -12.36 -7.51
N LEU A 195 16.46 -13.51 -7.82
CA LEU A 195 17.85 -13.54 -8.25
C LEU A 195 17.87 -13.02 -9.70
N GLU A 196 18.66 -11.98 -9.97
CA GLU A 196 18.92 -11.61 -11.36
C GLU A 196 19.80 -12.71 -11.97
N ASP A 197 19.24 -13.49 -12.89
CA ASP A 197 19.96 -14.51 -13.68
C ASP A 197 20.86 -13.87 -14.76
#